data_AF-A0A1I7AYJ7-F1
#
_entry.id   AF-A0A1I7AYJ7-F1
#
_cell.length_a   1.000
_cell.length_b   1.000
_cell.length_c   1.000
_cell.angle_alpha   90.00
_cell.angle_beta   90.00
_cell.angle_gamma   90.00
#
_symmetry.space_group_name_H-M   'P 1'
#
loop_
_entity.id
_entity.type
_entity.pdbx_description
1 polymer ?
#
loop_
_entity_poly.entity_id
_entity_poly.type
_entity_poly.pdbx_seq_one_letter_code
_entity_poly.pdbx_strand_id
1 'polypeptide(L)'
;MAHQIEHMAYVGDTPWHGLGQQLSRHQPLEVWRQQTGMDWHIEASPVRFIADGTGHLGSIHSFPEQKVLYRSDTRAPLSVVSQRYKVVQPEEVLEFYRDLTEYAGYELETAGVLKGGRKFWALARSGLGTALKGQDQVNAYLLLATSCDGSLATVATPTSVRVVCNNTLTIAVDDMAQGVKVPHSTEFRPQLVKQQLGISVAQWDDFMYRMKTLAERRVTRSEAQAYFQSVICNAEAPLEDPSGLPNVRALNRVQALYQGEGLGSQLCTARDTAWGLLNAVTEYVDHEKRARSNDYRMDSAWFGQGASLKDKALESAMALVS
;
A
#
# COMPACT_ATOMS: atom_id res chain seq x y z
N MET A 1 17.33 -3.21 21.34
CA MET A 1 16.24 -2.87 20.41
C MET A 1 15.41 -4.13 20.24
N ALA A 2 14.26 -4.18 20.91
CA ALA A 2 13.37 -5.34 20.83
C ALA A 2 12.91 -5.50 19.39
N HIS A 3 13.03 -6.72 18.85
CA HIS A 3 12.49 -7.12 17.56
C HIS A 3 11.03 -6.66 17.50
N GLN A 4 10.69 -5.75 16.58
CA GLN A 4 9.30 -5.44 16.28
C GLN A 4 8.77 -6.71 15.62
N ILE A 5 8.13 -7.58 16.40
CA ILE A 5 7.58 -8.83 15.88
C ILE A 5 6.36 -8.43 15.05
N GLU A 6 6.61 -8.32 13.74
CA GLU A 6 5.60 -8.08 12.72
C GLU A 6 4.98 -9.42 12.37
N HIS A 7 3.66 -9.51 12.55
CA HIS A 7 2.89 -10.67 12.17
C HIS A 7 2.11 -10.35 10.90
N MET A 8 2.17 -11.26 9.94
CA MET A 8 1.45 -11.18 8.68
C MET A 8 0.99 -12.59 8.32
N ALA A 9 -0.09 -12.68 7.57
CA ALA A 9 -0.55 -13.94 7.00
C ALA A 9 -0.92 -13.73 5.53
N TYR A 10 -0.82 -14.78 4.73
CA TYR A 10 -1.16 -14.75 3.32
C TYR A 10 -1.72 -16.08 2.82
N VAL A 11 -2.42 -16.08 1.69
CA VAL A 11 -2.84 -17.28 0.96
C VAL A 11 -2.27 -17.26 -0.45
N GLY A 12 -2.14 -18.45 -1.06
CA GLY A 12 -1.60 -18.56 -2.41
C GLY A 12 -0.09 -18.34 -2.45
N ASP A 13 0.38 -17.59 -3.44
CA ASP A 13 1.79 -17.34 -3.67
C ASP A 13 2.38 -16.45 -2.58
N THR A 14 3.68 -16.60 -2.31
CA THR A 14 4.36 -15.77 -1.33
C THR A 14 4.32 -14.31 -1.79
N PRO A 15 3.78 -13.38 -0.96
CA PRO A 15 3.81 -11.97 -1.29
C PRO A 15 5.23 -11.48 -1.52
N TRP A 16 5.40 -10.45 -2.35
CA TRP A 16 6.72 -9.94 -2.71
C TRP A 16 7.57 -9.47 -1.52
N HIS A 17 6.96 -9.14 -0.38
CA HIS A 17 7.68 -8.79 0.83
C HIS A 17 8.31 -10.00 1.55
N GLY A 18 7.90 -11.23 1.21
CA GLY A 18 8.47 -12.48 1.73
C GLY A 18 8.22 -12.72 3.22
N LEU A 19 7.19 -12.09 3.80
CA LEU A 19 6.87 -12.16 5.22
C LEU A 19 5.54 -12.86 5.45
N GLY A 20 5.40 -13.44 6.63
CA GLY A 20 4.14 -13.96 7.14
C GLY A 20 3.98 -15.47 7.04
N GLN A 21 2.87 -15.94 7.59
CA GLN A 21 2.50 -17.34 7.61
C GLN A 21 1.50 -17.65 6.49
N GLN A 22 1.80 -18.69 5.72
CA GLN A 22 0.88 -19.17 4.69
C GLN A 22 -0.33 -19.84 5.34
N LEU A 23 -1.51 -19.44 4.90
CA LEU A 23 -2.81 -20.01 5.25
C LEU A 23 -3.38 -20.74 4.04
N SER A 24 -4.28 -21.68 4.29
CA SER A 24 -5.14 -22.22 3.23
C SER A 24 -6.19 -21.17 2.83
N ARG A 25 -6.76 -21.32 1.63
CA ARG A 25 -7.82 -20.42 1.15
C ARG A 25 -9.10 -20.58 1.99
N HIS A 26 -9.92 -19.53 2.01
CA HIS A 26 -11.22 -19.48 2.68
C HIS A 26 -11.16 -19.76 4.20
N GLN A 27 -10.04 -19.42 4.84
CA GLN A 27 -9.97 -19.44 6.30
C GLN A 27 -10.88 -18.37 6.92
N PRO A 28 -11.53 -18.67 8.06
CA PRO A 28 -12.41 -17.74 8.74
C PRO A 28 -11.61 -16.56 9.33
N LEU A 29 -12.26 -15.41 9.53
CA LEU A 29 -11.60 -14.16 9.97
C LEU A 29 -10.90 -14.30 11.33
N GLU A 30 -11.36 -15.20 12.19
CA GLU A 30 -10.76 -15.49 13.49
C GLU A 30 -9.35 -16.09 13.32
N VAL A 31 -9.16 -16.95 12.31
CA VAL A 31 -7.83 -17.49 11.97
C VAL A 31 -6.95 -16.37 11.44
N TRP A 32 -7.47 -15.51 10.55
CA TRP A 32 -6.72 -14.34 10.08
C TRP A 32 -6.26 -13.48 11.26
N ARG A 33 -7.17 -13.13 12.18
CA ARG A 33 -6.88 -12.28 13.33
C ARG A 33 -5.73 -12.81 14.19
N GLN A 34 -5.70 -14.12 14.42
CA GLN A 34 -4.62 -14.79 15.17
C GLN A 34 -3.30 -14.75 14.39
N GLN A 35 -3.32 -15.13 13.12
CA GLN A 35 -2.11 -15.36 12.32
C GLN A 35 -1.47 -14.05 11.84
N THR A 36 -2.24 -12.97 11.73
CA THR A 36 -1.76 -11.62 11.42
C THR A 36 -1.32 -10.84 12.66
N GLY A 37 -1.48 -11.41 13.87
CA GLY A 37 -1.17 -10.72 15.12
C GLY A 37 -2.08 -9.53 15.41
N MET A 38 -3.35 -9.62 14.98
CA MET A 38 -4.42 -8.65 15.26
C MET A 38 -5.37 -9.12 16.38
N ASP A 39 -5.07 -10.23 17.06
CA ASP A 39 -5.90 -10.82 18.14
C ASP A 39 -5.73 -10.13 19.50
N TRP A 40 -5.99 -8.82 19.51
CA TRP A 40 -5.94 -7.94 20.68
C TRP A 40 -6.64 -6.62 20.36
N HIS A 41 -7.15 -5.92 21.38
CA HIS A 41 -7.71 -4.58 21.22
C HIS A 41 -6.80 -3.48 21.75
N ILE A 42 -6.90 -2.30 21.13
CA ILE A 42 -6.25 -1.07 21.56
C ILE A 42 -7.03 -0.52 22.76
N GLU A 43 -6.36 -0.39 23.89
CA GLU A 43 -6.87 0.26 25.09
C GLU A 43 -6.34 1.69 25.21
N ALA A 44 -7.05 2.52 25.97
CA ALA A 44 -6.68 3.90 26.20
C ALA A 44 -6.67 4.24 27.69
N SER A 45 -5.71 5.08 28.11
CA SER A 45 -5.66 5.66 29.45
C SER A 45 -5.27 7.14 29.40
N PRO A 46 -5.65 7.94 30.40
CA PRO A 46 -5.16 9.32 30.52
C PRO A 46 -3.63 9.38 30.52
N VAL A 47 -3.05 10.40 29.85
CA VAL A 47 -1.61 10.65 29.90
C VAL A 47 -1.23 11.18 31.28
N ARG A 48 -0.17 10.60 31.86
CA ARG A 48 0.52 11.12 33.04
C ARG A 48 2.01 11.29 32.74
N PHE A 49 2.62 12.37 33.22
CA PHE A 49 4.05 12.63 33.07
C PHE A 49 4.67 13.03 34.40
N ILE A 50 5.98 12.83 34.52
CA ILE A 50 6.75 13.16 35.73
C ILE A 50 7.55 14.44 35.44
N ALA A 51 7.36 15.48 36.27
CA ALA A 51 8.15 16.71 36.22
C ALA A 51 9.17 16.76 37.37
N ASP A 52 10.22 17.56 37.20
CA ASP A 52 11.22 17.90 38.24
C ASP A 52 12.11 16.73 38.74
N GLY A 53 12.36 15.73 37.89
CA GLY A 53 13.11 14.53 38.25
C GLY A 53 14.63 14.65 38.09
N THR A 54 15.33 15.19 39.09
CA THR A 54 16.73 14.85 39.38
C THR A 54 16.88 14.39 40.84
N GLY A 55 16.86 13.07 41.06
CA GLY A 55 17.25 12.43 42.34
C GLY A 55 16.11 11.97 43.27
N HIS A 56 14.90 12.54 43.16
CA HIS A 56 13.70 12.07 43.88
C HIS A 56 12.57 11.75 42.89
N LEU A 57 11.62 10.89 43.28
CA LEU A 57 10.38 10.63 42.52
C LEU A 57 9.70 11.98 42.23
N GLY A 58 9.80 12.45 40.99
CA GLY A 58 9.24 13.73 40.57
C GLY A 58 7.73 13.80 40.73
N SER A 59 7.17 15.00 40.59
CA SER A 59 5.72 15.20 40.72
C SER A 59 4.98 14.60 39.51
N ILE A 60 3.89 13.86 39.77
CA ILE A 60 3.06 13.26 38.71
C ILE A 60 2.00 14.27 38.28
N HIS A 61 2.06 14.69 37.01
CA HIS A 61 1.09 15.57 36.37
C HIS A 61 0.25 14.78 35.38
N SER A 62 -0.94 15.30 35.07
CA SER A 62 -1.83 14.75 34.04
C SER A 62 -1.86 15.68 32.83
N PHE A 63 -2.07 15.13 31.63
CA PHE A 63 -2.32 15.89 30.41
C PHE A 63 -3.71 15.52 29.86
N PRO A 64 -4.80 16.15 30.37
CA PRO A 64 -6.17 15.69 30.14
C PRO A 64 -6.59 15.69 28.67
N GLU A 65 -6.05 16.58 27.83
CA GLU A 65 -6.36 16.68 26.40
C GLU A 65 -5.79 15.52 25.57
N GLN A 66 -4.94 14.67 26.17
CA GLN A 66 -4.29 13.54 25.51
C GLN A 66 -4.60 12.22 26.24
N LYS A 67 -4.53 11.13 25.48
CA LYS A 67 -4.61 9.74 25.98
C LYS A 67 -3.48 8.91 25.39
N VAL A 68 -2.96 7.99 26.19
CA VAL A 68 -2.03 6.96 25.73
C VAL A 68 -2.85 5.80 25.19
N LEU A 69 -2.48 5.32 24.01
CA LEU A 69 -2.96 4.06 23.44
C LEU A 69 -1.94 2.97 23.72
N TYR A 70 -2.40 1.79 24.10
CA TYR A 70 -1.54 0.64 24.37
C TYR A 70 -2.27 -0.67 24.05
N ARG A 71 -1.50 -1.76 23.90
CA ARG A 71 -2.07 -3.07 23.61
C ARG A 71 -2.65 -3.71 24.87
N SER A 72 -3.83 -4.30 24.77
CA SER A 72 -4.46 -5.03 25.88
C SER A 72 -3.68 -6.26 26.36
N ASP A 73 -3.01 -6.95 25.43
CA ASP A 73 -2.30 -8.22 25.67
C ASP A 73 -0.98 -8.06 26.43
N THR A 74 -0.16 -7.10 26.01
CA THR A 74 1.23 -6.91 26.43
C THR A 74 1.43 -5.63 27.21
N ARG A 75 0.42 -4.75 27.23
CA ARG A 75 0.50 -3.39 27.77
C ARG A 75 1.55 -2.53 27.07
N ALA A 76 2.04 -2.96 25.91
CA ALA A 76 3.03 -2.21 25.15
C ALA A 76 2.43 -0.87 24.67
N PRO A 77 3.12 0.26 24.86
CA PRO A 77 2.64 1.56 24.43
C PRO A 77 2.66 1.65 22.91
N LEU A 78 1.62 2.26 22.34
CA LEU A 78 1.47 2.45 20.89
C LEU A 78 1.67 3.91 20.51
N SER A 79 0.89 4.83 21.08
CA SER A 79 1.00 6.26 20.78
C SER A 79 0.33 7.14 21.84
N VAL A 80 0.64 8.43 21.82
CA VAL A 80 -0.11 9.47 22.53
C VAL A 80 -0.92 10.24 21.50
N VAL A 81 -2.24 10.32 21.71
CA VAL A 81 -3.17 10.97 20.78
C VAL A 81 -4.14 11.87 21.54
N SER A 82 -4.77 12.80 20.81
CA SER A 82 -5.80 13.65 21.42
C SER A 82 -6.97 12.84 21.97
N GLN A 83 -7.69 13.38 22.95
CA GLN A 83 -8.91 12.74 23.49
C GLN A 83 -9.95 12.43 22.41
N ARG A 84 -10.04 13.29 21.39
CA ARG A 84 -11.01 13.19 20.29
C ARG A 84 -10.66 12.10 19.27
N TYR A 85 -9.45 11.54 19.33
CA TYR A 85 -9.01 10.50 18.40
C TYR A 85 -9.93 9.28 18.44
N LYS A 86 -10.49 8.93 17.29
CA LYS A 86 -11.34 7.76 17.04
C LYS A 86 -10.45 6.62 16.57
N VAL A 87 -10.24 5.67 17.48
CA VAL A 87 -9.45 4.47 17.22
C VAL A 87 -10.28 3.53 16.36
N VAL A 88 -9.66 3.00 15.30
CA VAL A 88 -10.16 1.82 14.59
C VAL A 88 -9.42 0.62 15.15
N GLN A 89 -10.16 -0.36 15.65
CA GLN A 89 -9.60 -1.56 16.26
C GLN A 89 -9.02 -2.50 15.19
N PRO A 90 -8.01 -3.32 15.54
CA PRO A 90 -7.44 -4.29 14.61
C PRO A 90 -8.49 -5.25 14.03
N GLU A 91 -9.46 -5.67 14.85
CA GLU A 91 -10.56 -6.53 14.40
C GLU A 91 -11.48 -5.86 13.38
N GLU A 92 -11.72 -4.55 13.49
CA GLU A 92 -12.57 -3.80 12.55
C GLU A 92 -11.97 -3.77 11.14
N VAL A 93 -10.64 -3.89 11.01
CA VAL A 93 -9.95 -3.98 9.72
C VAL A 93 -10.27 -5.28 8.99
N LEU A 94 -10.29 -6.40 9.70
CA LEU A 94 -10.65 -7.70 9.11
C LEU A 94 -12.17 -7.81 8.92
N GLU A 95 -12.93 -7.37 9.91
CA GLU A 95 -14.39 -7.41 9.90
C GLU A 95 -15.00 -6.59 8.74
N PHE A 96 -14.31 -5.54 8.30
CA PHE A 96 -14.67 -4.80 7.09
C PHE A 96 -14.88 -5.73 5.88
N TYR A 97 -14.12 -6.82 5.77
CA TYR A 97 -14.19 -7.75 4.65
C TYR A 97 -15.25 -8.84 4.78
N ARG A 98 -15.89 -9.04 5.94
CA ARG A 98 -16.81 -10.17 6.17
C ARG A 98 -17.86 -10.30 5.06
N ASP A 99 -18.70 -9.27 4.89
CA ASP A 99 -19.75 -9.27 3.86
C ASP A 99 -19.17 -9.38 2.44
N LEU A 100 -17.98 -8.82 2.19
CA LEU A 100 -17.34 -8.87 0.87
C LEU A 100 -16.91 -10.30 0.53
N THR A 101 -16.37 -11.01 1.51
CA THR A 101 -15.94 -12.41 1.35
C THR A 101 -17.09 -13.39 1.33
N GLU A 102 -18.16 -13.12 2.08
CA GLU A 102 -19.33 -14.01 2.17
C GLU A 102 -20.28 -13.85 0.97
N TYR A 103 -20.47 -12.62 0.47
CA TYR A 103 -21.54 -12.34 -0.51
C TYR A 103 -21.06 -11.67 -1.80
N ALA A 104 -19.88 -11.03 -1.82
CA ALA A 104 -19.40 -10.27 -2.97
C ALA A 104 -18.27 -10.96 -3.76
N GLY A 105 -17.91 -12.19 -3.39
CA GLY A 105 -16.88 -12.98 -4.09
C GLY A 105 -15.45 -12.51 -3.85
N TYR A 106 -15.22 -11.66 -2.84
CA TYR A 106 -13.87 -11.25 -2.47
C TYR A 106 -13.16 -12.40 -1.75
N GLU A 107 -11.84 -12.46 -1.89
CA GLU A 107 -10.98 -13.37 -1.13
C GLU A 107 -9.90 -12.56 -0.42
N LEU A 108 -9.82 -12.65 0.91
CA LEU A 108 -8.67 -12.12 1.65
C LEU A 108 -7.41 -12.84 1.21
N GLU A 109 -6.40 -12.08 0.79
CA GLU A 109 -5.16 -12.64 0.29
C GLU A 109 -3.97 -12.44 1.19
N THR A 110 -3.86 -11.26 1.82
CA THR A 110 -2.79 -10.97 2.75
C THR A 110 -3.19 -9.85 3.69
N ALA A 111 -2.72 -9.93 4.94
CA ALA A 111 -3.02 -8.96 5.98
C ALA A 111 -1.91 -8.96 7.02
N GLY A 112 -1.80 -7.88 7.78
CA GLY A 112 -0.74 -7.79 8.76
C GLY A 112 -0.66 -6.50 9.55
N VAL A 113 0.33 -6.51 10.44
CA VAL A 113 0.62 -5.42 11.36
C VAL A 113 2.02 -4.87 11.06
N LEU A 114 2.12 -3.55 11.04
CA LEU A 114 3.33 -2.79 10.72
C LEU A 114 3.75 -1.89 11.87
N LYS A 115 5.00 -1.43 11.82
CA LYS A 115 5.58 -0.47 12.79
C LYS A 115 5.39 -0.90 14.25
N GLY A 116 5.55 -2.18 14.55
CA GLY A 116 5.44 -2.71 15.91
C GLY A 116 4.05 -2.54 16.54
N GLY A 117 2.97 -2.72 15.76
CA GLY A 117 1.59 -2.66 16.29
C GLY A 117 0.85 -1.35 16.04
N ARG A 118 1.46 -0.39 15.32
CA ARG A 118 0.85 0.93 15.12
C ARG A 118 0.04 1.07 13.85
N LYS A 119 0.26 0.20 12.88
CA LYS A 119 -0.43 0.20 11.57
C LYS A 119 -1.00 -1.18 11.28
N PHE A 120 -2.21 -1.21 10.75
CA PHE A 120 -2.96 -2.43 10.44
C PHE A 120 -3.45 -2.34 9.01
N TRP A 121 -3.43 -3.46 8.30
CA TRP A 121 -3.90 -3.50 6.92
C TRP A 121 -4.35 -4.90 6.52
N ALA A 122 -5.24 -4.95 5.53
CA ALA A 122 -5.67 -6.17 4.86
C ALA A 122 -5.90 -5.89 3.37
N LEU A 123 -5.64 -6.89 2.54
CA LEU A 123 -5.77 -6.84 1.09
C LEU A 123 -6.60 -8.03 0.63
N ALA A 124 -7.69 -7.75 -0.09
CA ALA A 124 -8.57 -8.78 -0.64
C ALA A 124 -8.68 -8.65 -2.16
N ARG A 125 -8.58 -9.78 -2.87
CA ARG A 125 -8.86 -9.89 -4.30
C ARG A 125 -10.36 -9.80 -4.51
N SER A 126 -10.81 -8.97 -5.46
CA SER A 126 -12.25 -8.74 -5.68
C SER A 126 -12.94 -9.80 -6.56
N GLY A 127 -12.16 -10.72 -7.14
CA GLY A 127 -12.64 -11.64 -8.17
C GLY A 127 -12.68 -11.04 -9.58
N LEU A 128 -12.55 -9.71 -9.72
CA LEU A 128 -12.36 -9.07 -11.02
C LEU A 128 -10.90 -9.18 -11.46
N GLY A 129 -10.69 -9.50 -12.73
CA GLY A 129 -9.38 -9.63 -13.34
C GLY A 129 -9.49 -9.69 -14.85
N THR A 130 -8.50 -9.15 -15.55
CA THR A 130 -8.49 -9.08 -17.01
C THR A 130 -7.08 -9.37 -17.51
N ALA A 131 -6.98 -10.22 -18.53
CA ALA A 131 -5.75 -10.41 -19.26
C ALA A 131 -5.57 -9.30 -20.31
N LEU A 132 -4.41 -8.65 -20.30
CA LEU A 132 -3.92 -7.90 -21.44
C LEU A 132 -3.45 -8.88 -22.53
N LYS A 133 -3.05 -8.35 -23.68
CA LYS A 133 -2.58 -9.15 -24.83
C LYS A 133 -1.48 -10.13 -24.39
N GLY A 134 -1.53 -11.37 -24.89
CA GLY A 134 -0.50 -12.36 -24.57
C GLY A 134 -0.53 -12.90 -23.13
N GLN A 135 -1.70 -12.87 -22.48
CA GLN A 135 -1.95 -13.44 -21.14
C GLN A 135 -1.26 -12.70 -19.98
N ASP A 136 -0.89 -11.43 -20.17
CA ASP A 136 -0.40 -10.59 -19.07
C ASP A 136 -1.57 -10.20 -18.14
N GLN A 137 -1.71 -10.92 -17.03
CA GLN A 137 -2.88 -10.85 -16.15
C GLN A 137 -2.77 -9.72 -15.11
N VAL A 138 -3.83 -8.93 -15.00
CA VAL A 138 -4.00 -7.90 -13.97
C VAL A 138 -5.29 -8.18 -13.19
N ASN A 139 -5.17 -8.29 -11.87
CA ASN A 139 -6.26 -8.58 -10.96
C ASN A 139 -6.60 -7.35 -10.12
N ALA A 140 -7.88 -7.20 -9.77
CA ALA A 140 -8.38 -6.11 -8.93
C ALA A 140 -8.42 -6.51 -7.45
N TYR A 141 -8.12 -5.55 -6.60
CA TYR A 141 -7.98 -5.70 -5.17
C TYR A 141 -8.59 -4.52 -4.42
N LEU A 142 -8.89 -4.74 -3.14
CA LEU A 142 -9.26 -3.70 -2.19
C LEU A 142 -8.32 -3.76 -0.98
N LEU A 143 -7.53 -2.70 -0.82
CA LEU A 143 -6.67 -2.49 0.34
C LEU A 143 -7.43 -1.67 1.38
N LEU A 144 -7.45 -2.12 2.63
CA LEU A 144 -7.86 -1.32 3.77
C LEU A 144 -6.66 -1.20 4.70
N ALA A 145 -6.34 0.02 5.13
CA ALA A 145 -5.27 0.28 6.07
C ALA A 145 -5.62 1.40 7.05
N THR A 146 -5.06 1.35 8.26
CA THR A 146 -5.26 2.37 9.29
C THR A 146 -4.06 2.44 10.23
N SER A 147 -3.90 3.54 10.97
CA SER A 147 -2.95 3.62 12.07
C SER A 147 -3.59 4.08 13.36
N CYS A 148 -3.02 3.65 14.49
CA CYS A 148 -3.43 4.16 15.80
C CYS A 148 -2.55 5.32 16.29
N ASP A 149 -1.49 5.67 15.55
CA ASP A 149 -0.53 6.71 15.91
C ASP A 149 -0.75 8.05 15.16
N GLY A 150 -1.80 8.13 14.33
CA GLY A 150 -2.12 9.31 13.53
C GLY A 150 -1.26 9.50 12.27
N SER A 151 -0.32 8.60 11.99
CA SER A 151 0.52 8.66 10.78
C SER A 151 -0.22 8.29 9.49
N LEU A 152 -1.37 7.61 9.59
CA LEU A 152 -2.22 7.24 8.46
C LEU A 152 -3.69 7.34 8.91
N ALA A 153 -4.54 7.93 8.07
CA ALA A 153 -5.99 7.86 8.28
C ALA A 153 -6.50 6.45 7.95
N THR A 154 -7.72 6.09 8.33
CA THR A 154 -8.30 4.84 7.80
C THR A 154 -8.61 5.03 6.33
N VAL A 155 -7.95 4.27 5.46
CA VAL A 155 -8.03 4.42 4.00
C VAL A 155 -8.41 3.08 3.39
N ALA A 156 -9.45 3.08 2.56
CA ALA A 156 -9.85 1.98 1.71
C ALA A 156 -9.60 2.34 0.25
N THR A 157 -8.76 1.60 -0.45
CA THR A 157 -8.26 1.95 -1.78
C THR A 157 -8.40 0.76 -2.74
N PRO A 158 -9.13 0.92 -3.85
CA PRO A 158 -9.05 0.00 -4.97
C PRO A 158 -7.62 -0.04 -5.54
N THR A 159 -7.06 -1.23 -5.67
CA THR A 159 -5.70 -1.45 -6.17
C THR A 159 -5.72 -2.55 -7.23
N SER A 160 -4.66 -2.64 -8.02
CA SER A 160 -4.43 -3.69 -9.01
C SER A 160 -3.12 -4.39 -8.72
N VAL A 161 -3.06 -5.67 -9.02
CA VAL A 161 -1.83 -6.46 -8.97
C VAL A 161 -1.62 -7.10 -10.33
N ARG A 162 -0.45 -6.83 -10.93
CA ARG A 162 -0.01 -7.53 -12.13
C ARG A 162 0.63 -8.86 -11.72
N VAL A 163 0.02 -9.97 -12.10
CA VAL A 163 0.30 -11.30 -11.53
C VAL A 163 1.75 -11.74 -11.73
N VAL A 164 2.33 -11.51 -12.91
CA VAL A 164 3.68 -12.00 -13.25
C VAL A 164 4.79 -11.38 -12.39
N CYS A 165 4.59 -10.18 -11.85
CA CYS A 165 5.57 -9.48 -11.03
C CYS A 165 5.08 -9.22 -9.59
N ASN A 166 3.78 -9.35 -9.34
CA ASN A 166 3.13 -9.01 -8.06
C ASN A 166 3.25 -7.53 -7.67
N ASN A 167 3.43 -6.63 -8.64
CA ASN A 167 3.46 -5.18 -8.41
C ASN A 167 2.07 -4.68 -8.03
N THR A 168 1.96 -3.94 -6.94
CA THR A 168 0.71 -3.33 -6.48
C THR A 168 0.62 -1.88 -6.97
N LEU A 169 -0.37 -1.57 -7.79
CA LEU A 169 -0.64 -0.23 -8.31
C LEU A 169 -2.03 0.24 -7.88
N THR A 170 -2.11 1.42 -7.28
CA THR A 170 -3.40 2.07 -6.95
C THR A 170 -4.20 2.31 -8.22
N ILE A 171 -5.48 1.95 -8.20
CA ILE A 171 -6.40 2.24 -9.29
C ILE A 171 -6.97 3.63 -9.05
N ALA A 172 -6.62 4.59 -9.91
CA ALA A 172 -7.23 5.92 -9.91
C ALA A 172 -8.29 5.99 -11.03
N VAL A 173 -9.54 6.28 -10.66
CA VAL A 173 -10.65 6.49 -11.60
C VAL A 173 -11.24 7.88 -11.35
N ASP A 174 -11.05 8.78 -12.30
CA ASP A 174 -11.52 10.18 -12.34
C ASP A 174 -11.24 11.01 -11.07
N ASP A 175 -11.89 12.17 -10.91
CA ASP A 175 -11.70 13.15 -9.80
C ASP A 175 -11.93 12.56 -8.38
N MET A 176 -12.37 11.30 -8.27
CA MET A 176 -12.36 10.50 -7.03
C MET A 176 -11.05 9.71 -6.87
N ALA A 177 -9.95 10.32 -7.28
CA ALA A 177 -8.61 9.80 -7.08
C ALA A 177 -8.42 9.42 -5.59
N GLN A 178 -7.88 8.22 -5.36
CA GLN A 178 -7.26 7.75 -4.11
C GLN A 178 -8.10 6.94 -3.10
N GLY A 179 -9.33 6.55 -3.44
CA GLY A 179 -10.16 5.72 -2.55
C GLY A 179 -10.78 6.52 -1.40
N VAL A 180 -11.39 5.82 -0.44
CA VAL A 180 -12.13 6.44 0.66
C VAL A 180 -11.23 6.63 1.87
N LYS A 181 -11.08 7.88 2.32
CA LYS A 181 -10.26 8.26 3.47
C LYS A 181 -11.12 8.78 4.62
N VAL A 182 -10.99 8.13 5.79
CA VAL A 182 -11.67 8.51 7.04
C VAL A 182 -10.63 9.00 8.05
N PRO A 183 -10.54 10.31 8.34
CA PRO A 183 -9.61 10.82 9.34
C PRO A 183 -10.03 10.37 10.75
N HIS A 184 -9.05 10.22 11.65
CA HIS A 184 -9.28 9.81 13.05
C HIS A 184 -10.00 10.85 13.92
N SER A 185 -10.38 11.99 13.37
CA SER A 185 -11.35 12.91 13.98
C SER A 185 -12.80 12.45 13.78
N THR A 186 -13.03 11.52 12.86
CA THR A 186 -14.33 11.02 12.41
C THR A 186 -14.45 9.53 12.76
N GLU A 187 -15.67 9.07 13.04
CA GLU A 187 -15.94 7.66 13.31
C GLU A 187 -15.82 6.84 12.03
N PHE A 188 -15.10 5.72 12.10
CA PHE A 188 -15.04 4.76 11.00
C PHE A 188 -16.36 3.99 10.93
N ARG A 189 -17.02 4.05 9.77
CA ARG A 189 -18.30 3.37 9.51
C ARG A 189 -18.14 2.50 8.28
N PRO A 190 -17.85 1.19 8.43
CA PRO A 190 -17.57 0.27 7.33
C PRO A 190 -18.58 0.33 6.18
N GLN A 191 -19.87 0.39 6.51
CA GLN A 191 -20.93 0.38 5.51
C GLN A 191 -20.97 1.67 4.67
N LEU A 192 -20.70 2.83 5.27
CA LEU A 192 -20.58 4.09 4.52
C LEU A 192 -19.35 4.07 3.60
N VAL A 193 -18.24 3.52 4.09
CA VAL A 193 -17.01 3.37 3.29
C VAL A 193 -17.26 2.46 2.09
N LYS A 194 -17.91 1.31 2.28
CA LYS A 194 -18.30 0.40 1.18
C LYS A 194 -19.22 1.07 0.16
N GLN A 195 -20.22 1.83 0.62
CA GLN A 195 -21.12 2.58 -0.26
C GLN A 195 -20.38 3.64 -1.08
N GLN A 196 -19.46 4.39 -0.45
CA GLN A 196 -18.67 5.42 -1.11
C GLN A 196 -17.63 4.85 -2.07
N LEU A 197 -17.05 3.69 -1.74
CA LEU A 197 -16.14 2.99 -2.64
C LEU A 197 -16.85 2.67 -3.95
N GLY A 198 -18.15 2.36 -3.90
CA GLY A 198 -19.00 2.23 -5.09
C GLY A 198 -18.35 1.38 -6.17
N ILE A 199 -17.65 0.30 -5.76
CA ILE A 199 -16.76 -0.50 -6.62
C ILE A 199 -17.64 -1.11 -7.70
N SER A 200 -17.68 -0.44 -8.84
CA SER A 200 -18.50 -0.81 -9.97
C SER A 200 -17.61 -1.46 -11.02
N VAL A 201 -18.18 -2.41 -11.74
CA VAL A 201 -17.53 -3.03 -12.90
C VAL A 201 -17.07 -1.96 -13.89
N ALA A 202 -17.80 -0.85 -14.02
CA ALA A 202 -17.44 0.27 -14.90
C ALA A 202 -16.10 0.94 -14.53
N GLN A 203 -15.81 1.13 -13.24
CA GLN A 203 -14.52 1.68 -12.80
C GLN A 203 -13.35 0.75 -13.15
N TRP A 204 -13.57 -0.55 -13.01
CA TRP A 204 -12.59 -1.56 -13.41
C TRP A 204 -12.39 -1.58 -14.94
N ASP A 205 -13.47 -1.48 -15.71
CA ASP A 205 -13.41 -1.47 -17.17
C ASP A 205 -12.66 -0.25 -17.69
N ASP A 206 -12.88 0.94 -17.12
CA ASP A 206 -12.14 2.16 -17.47
C ASP A 206 -10.65 2.02 -17.13
N PHE A 207 -10.32 1.54 -15.93
CA PHE A 207 -8.94 1.26 -15.56
C PHE A 207 -8.27 0.30 -16.56
N MET A 208 -8.94 -0.81 -16.89
CA MET A 208 -8.41 -1.78 -17.84
C MET A 208 -8.32 -1.22 -19.26
N TYR A 209 -9.21 -0.31 -19.66
CA TYR A 209 -9.10 0.41 -20.91
C TYR A 209 -7.82 1.24 -20.95
N ARG A 210 -7.53 2.03 -19.90
CA ARG A 210 -6.28 2.79 -19.77
C ARG A 210 -5.05 1.88 -19.85
N MET A 211 -5.06 0.75 -19.14
CA MET A 211 -3.93 -0.19 -19.14
C MET A 211 -3.71 -0.84 -20.51
N LYS A 212 -4.79 -1.16 -21.24
CA LYS A 212 -4.69 -1.64 -22.64
C LYS A 212 -4.07 -0.59 -23.55
N THR A 213 -4.50 0.67 -23.43
CA THR A 213 -3.93 1.79 -24.20
C THR A 213 -2.42 1.94 -23.94
N LEU A 214 -1.99 1.87 -22.67
CA LEU A 214 -0.56 1.91 -22.32
C LEU A 214 0.21 0.70 -22.87
N ALA A 215 -0.41 -0.48 -22.91
CA ALA A 215 0.20 -1.70 -23.43
C ALA A 215 0.31 -1.71 -24.96
N GLU A 216 -0.49 -0.91 -25.66
CA GLU A 216 -0.46 -0.77 -27.12
C GLU A 216 0.45 0.38 -27.57
N ARG A 217 0.66 1.41 -26.73
CA ARG A 217 1.56 2.53 -27.03
C ARG A 217 3.02 2.08 -26.99
N ARG A 218 3.61 1.91 -28.17
CA ARG A 218 5.06 1.72 -28.37
C ARG A 218 5.84 2.92 -27.89
N VAL A 219 7.02 2.74 -27.32
CA VAL A 219 7.86 3.81 -26.80
C VAL A 219 9.26 3.71 -27.39
N THR A 220 9.78 4.82 -27.92
CA THR A 220 11.16 4.92 -28.41
C THR A 220 12.16 5.02 -27.27
N ARG A 221 13.43 4.73 -27.54
CA ARG A 221 14.50 4.82 -26.51
C ARG A 221 14.61 6.23 -25.91
N SER A 222 14.45 7.28 -26.72
CA SER A 222 14.50 8.67 -26.26
C SER A 222 13.30 9.02 -25.37
N GLU A 223 12.09 8.60 -25.74
CA GLU A 223 10.88 8.77 -24.91
C GLU A 223 11.03 8.05 -23.56
N ALA A 224 11.53 6.81 -23.56
CA ALA A 224 11.79 6.05 -22.33
C ALA A 224 12.81 6.75 -21.42
N GLN A 225 13.90 7.28 -21.99
CA GLN A 225 14.90 8.05 -21.24
C GLN A 225 14.30 9.31 -20.62
N ALA A 226 13.55 10.09 -21.40
CA ALA A 226 12.89 11.30 -20.92
C ALA A 226 11.89 10.99 -19.81
N TYR A 227 11.07 9.95 -19.98
CA TYR A 227 10.13 9.48 -18.97
C TYR A 227 10.84 9.14 -17.65
N PHE A 228 11.87 8.30 -17.66
CA PHE A 228 12.52 7.90 -16.41
C PHE A 228 13.28 9.05 -15.74
N GLN A 229 13.91 9.94 -16.50
CA GLN A 229 14.55 11.13 -15.93
C GLN A 229 13.53 12.05 -15.28
N SER A 230 12.36 12.26 -15.91
CA SER A 230 11.29 13.04 -15.31
C SER A 230 10.76 12.35 -14.04
N VAL A 231 10.37 11.08 -14.12
CA VAL A 231 9.73 10.35 -13.00
C VAL A 231 10.68 10.15 -11.82
N ILE A 232 11.90 9.67 -12.04
CA ILE A 232 12.85 9.27 -10.99
C ILE A 232 13.71 10.43 -10.48
N CYS A 233 14.11 11.32 -11.38
CA CYS A 233 15.05 12.40 -11.08
C CYS A 233 14.38 13.77 -10.97
N ASN A 234 13.09 13.89 -11.27
CA ASN A 234 12.38 15.17 -11.38
C ASN A 234 13.04 16.13 -12.39
N ALA A 235 13.64 15.59 -13.46
CA ALA A 235 14.24 16.43 -14.50
C ALA A 235 13.14 17.15 -15.30
N GLU A 236 13.26 18.46 -15.46
CA GLU A 236 12.33 19.27 -16.26
C GLU A 236 12.48 19.01 -17.77
N ALA A 237 13.69 18.67 -18.20
CA ALA A 237 14.01 18.34 -19.58
C ALA A 237 14.96 17.13 -19.65
N PRO A 238 14.88 16.32 -20.71
CA PRO A 238 15.78 15.19 -20.90
C PRO A 238 17.22 15.67 -21.14
N LEU A 239 18.15 15.13 -20.36
CA LEU A 239 19.59 15.34 -20.48
C LEU A 239 20.24 14.16 -21.22
N GLU A 240 21.22 14.47 -22.08
CA GLU A 240 22.04 13.46 -22.76
C GLU A 240 22.92 12.70 -21.76
N ASP A 241 23.54 13.40 -20.81
CA ASP A 241 24.28 12.81 -19.70
C ASP A 241 23.51 12.96 -18.37
N PRO A 242 22.83 11.90 -17.89
CA PRO A 242 22.12 11.92 -16.62
C PRO A 242 23.02 11.65 -15.40
N SER A 243 24.35 11.53 -15.57
CA SER A 243 25.26 11.15 -14.47
C SER A 243 25.23 12.12 -13.28
N GLY A 244 24.98 13.40 -13.54
CA GLY A 244 24.83 14.45 -12.52
C GLY A 244 23.45 14.57 -11.89
N LEU A 245 22.45 13.81 -12.37
CA LEU A 245 21.09 13.88 -11.82
C LEU A 245 21.00 13.24 -10.43
N PRO A 246 20.12 13.76 -9.55
CA PRO A 246 19.78 13.06 -8.32
C PRO A 246 19.20 11.68 -8.64
N ASN A 247 19.38 10.71 -7.74
CA ASN A 247 18.84 9.35 -7.89
C ASN A 247 19.33 8.57 -9.13
N VAL A 248 20.48 8.89 -9.73
CA VAL A 248 21.00 8.20 -10.92
C VAL A 248 21.08 6.67 -10.79
N ARG A 249 21.33 6.16 -9.57
CA ARG A 249 21.31 4.70 -9.32
C ARG A 249 19.92 4.09 -9.49
N ALA A 250 18.89 4.79 -9.06
CA ALA A 250 17.50 4.36 -9.26
C ALA A 250 17.12 4.45 -10.74
N LEU A 251 17.55 5.53 -11.42
CA LEU A 251 17.35 5.71 -12.86
C LEU A 251 17.94 4.55 -13.66
N ASN A 252 19.20 4.22 -13.42
CA ASN A 252 19.87 3.10 -14.09
C ASN A 252 19.15 1.78 -13.80
N ARG A 253 18.63 1.60 -12.58
CA ARG A 253 17.94 0.37 -12.22
C ARG A 253 16.60 0.22 -12.92
N VAL A 254 15.76 1.25 -12.95
CA VAL A 254 14.46 1.18 -13.65
C VAL A 254 14.66 1.01 -15.16
N GLN A 255 15.72 1.58 -15.73
CA GLN A 255 16.08 1.36 -17.13
C GLN A 255 16.45 -0.11 -17.40
N ALA A 256 17.24 -0.73 -16.53
CA ALA A 256 17.59 -2.15 -16.65
C ALA A 256 16.35 -3.05 -16.54
N LEU A 257 15.45 -2.78 -15.58
CA LEU A 257 14.18 -3.50 -15.44
C LEU A 257 13.33 -3.42 -16.71
N TYR A 258 13.21 -2.22 -17.27
CA TYR A 258 12.49 -2.00 -18.54
C TYR A 258 13.14 -2.73 -19.73
N GLN A 259 14.47 -2.82 -19.76
CA GLN A 259 15.25 -3.39 -20.87
C GLN A 259 15.38 -4.92 -20.85
N GLY A 260 14.66 -5.61 -19.96
CA GLY A 260 14.58 -7.08 -19.97
C GLY A 260 14.92 -7.76 -18.66
N GLU A 261 15.42 -7.02 -17.66
CA GLU A 261 15.72 -7.58 -16.33
C GLU A 261 14.49 -7.66 -15.43
N GLY A 262 13.44 -6.88 -15.71
CA GLY A 262 12.21 -6.87 -14.93
C GLY A 262 11.30 -8.06 -15.20
N LEU A 263 10.50 -8.44 -14.21
CA LEU A 263 9.57 -9.55 -14.32
C LEU A 263 8.48 -9.27 -15.36
N GLY A 264 8.40 -10.14 -16.36
CA GLY A 264 7.46 -9.98 -17.48
C GLY A 264 7.78 -8.78 -18.40
N SER A 265 8.98 -8.20 -18.32
CA SER A 265 9.44 -7.11 -19.20
C SER A 265 9.50 -7.53 -20.68
N GLN A 266 9.71 -8.83 -20.94
CA GLN A 266 9.77 -9.40 -22.29
C GLN A 266 8.38 -9.71 -22.89
N LEU A 267 7.29 -9.61 -22.10
CA LEU A 267 5.94 -9.81 -22.61
C LEU A 267 5.61 -8.77 -23.67
N CYS A 268 4.78 -9.13 -24.66
CA CYS A 268 4.46 -8.24 -25.78
C CYS A 268 3.74 -6.95 -25.34
N THR A 269 3.07 -6.98 -24.18
CA THR A 269 2.40 -5.85 -23.56
C THR A 269 3.35 -4.88 -22.89
N ALA A 270 4.53 -5.33 -22.44
CA ALA A 270 5.47 -4.54 -21.65
C ALA A 270 6.72 -4.15 -22.46
N ARG A 271 7.20 -5.04 -23.33
CA ARG A 271 8.41 -4.81 -24.11
C ARG A 271 8.22 -3.62 -25.04
N ASP A 272 9.03 -2.58 -24.85
CA ASP A 272 9.02 -1.36 -25.67
C ASP A 272 7.66 -0.62 -25.67
N THR A 273 6.94 -0.62 -24.53
CA THR A 273 5.63 0.04 -24.38
C THR A 273 5.56 0.96 -23.16
N ALA A 274 4.57 1.86 -23.13
CA ALA A 274 4.31 2.71 -21.97
C ALA A 274 3.90 1.89 -20.73
N TRP A 275 3.22 0.76 -20.92
CA TRP A 275 2.96 -0.21 -19.86
C TRP A 275 4.25 -0.79 -19.28
N GLY A 276 5.25 -1.09 -20.10
CA GLY A 276 6.57 -1.51 -19.64
C GLY A 276 7.26 -0.46 -18.77
N LEU A 277 7.18 0.82 -19.15
CA LEU A 277 7.74 1.92 -18.35
C LEU A 277 7.13 1.97 -16.95
N LEU A 278 5.81 1.89 -16.86
CA LEU A 278 5.08 1.88 -15.58
C LEU A 278 5.44 0.65 -14.73
N ASN A 279 5.52 -0.53 -15.35
CA ASN A 279 5.89 -1.75 -14.64
C ASN A 279 7.31 -1.71 -14.09
N ALA A 280 8.27 -1.14 -14.82
CA ALA A 280 9.63 -1.00 -14.33
C ALA A 280 9.71 -0.10 -13.08
N VAL A 281 8.93 0.98 -13.02
CA VAL A 281 8.89 1.86 -11.83
C VAL A 281 8.18 1.18 -10.66
N THR A 282 7.03 0.54 -10.90
CA THR A 282 6.28 -0.14 -9.84
C THR A 282 7.05 -1.32 -9.27
N GLU A 283 7.73 -2.11 -10.11
CA GLU A 283 8.62 -3.21 -9.69
C GLU A 283 9.78 -2.69 -8.86
N TYR A 284 10.43 -1.61 -9.30
CA TYR A 284 11.49 -0.98 -8.53
C TYR A 284 11.00 -0.54 -7.14
N VAL A 285 9.83 0.10 -7.06
CA VAL A 285 9.27 0.59 -5.79
C VAL A 285 8.94 -0.56 -4.84
N ASP A 286 8.27 -1.60 -5.33
CA ASP A 286 7.77 -2.68 -4.51
C ASP A 286 8.91 -3.67 -4.14
N HIS A 287 9.80 -4.01 -5.08
CA HIS A 287 10.76 -5.11 -4.90
C HIS A 287 12.20 -4.69 -4.59
N GLU A 288 12.66 -3.53 -5.09
CA GLU A 288 14.11 -3.27 -5.17
C GLU A 288 14.58 -1.99 -4.49
N LYS A 289 13.67 -1.05 -4.26
CA LYS A 289 14.00 0.21 -3.60
C LYS A 289 14.52 -0.08 -2.20
N ARG A 290 15.74 0.40 -1.92
CA ARG A 290 16.41 0.20 -0.63
C ARG A 290 15.58 0.84 0.48
N ALA A 291 15.33 0.07 1.52
CA ALA A 291 14.65 0.50 2.74
C ALA A 291 15.36 -0.04 3.97
N ARG A 292 15.04 0.52 5.14
CA ARG A 292 15.61 0.08 6.43
C ARG A 292 15.15 -1.33 6.83
N SER A 293 13.95 -1.71 6.41
CA SER A 293 13.36 -3.04 6.58
C SER A 293 12.30 -3.27 5.50
N ASN A 294 11.81 -4.51 5.38
CA ASN A 294 10.69 -4.85 4.50
C ASN A 294 9.40 -4.09 4.88
N ASP A 295 9.11 -3.95 6.18
CA ASP A 295 8.00 -3.13 6.70
C ASP A 295 8.13 -1.65 6.30
N TYR A 296 9.32 -1.05 6.39
CA TYR A 296 9.54 0.31 5.87
C TYR A 296 9.32 0.42 4.36
N ARG A 297 9.70 -0.60 3.58
CA ARG A 297 9.46 -0.61 2.14
C ARG A 297 7.98 -0.68 1.83
N MET A 298 7.25 -1.60 2.46
CA MET A 298 5.82 -1.79 2.24
C MET A 298 5.01 -0.56 2.64
N ASP A 299 5.30 0.01 3.81
CA ASP A 299 4.69 1.27 4.26
C ASP A 299 4.96 2.41 3.26
N SER A 300 6.18 2.50 2.72
CA SER A 300 6.53 3.50 1.72
C SER A 300 5.83 3.27 0.37
N ALA A 301 5.76 2.02 -0.07
CA ALA A 301 5.20 1.60 -1.34
C ALA A 301 3.68 1.82 -1.42
N TRP A 302 2.96 1.68 -0.31
CA TRP A 302 1.51 1.87 -0.27
C TRP A 302 1.07 3.25 0.23
N PHE A 303 1.80 3.86 1.17
CA PHE A 303 1.30 5.05 1.88
C PHE A 303 2.27 6.23 1.90
N GLY A 304 3.47 6.08 1.36
CA GLY A 304 4.52 7.08 1.44
C GLY A 304 5.07 7.49 0.08
N GLN A 305 6.35 7.84 0.07
CA GLN A 305 7.06 8.32 -1.13
C GLN A 305 7.11 7.28 -2.26
N GLY A 306 6.94 5.98 -1.97
CA GLY A 306 6.80 4.96 -3.00
C GLY A 306 5.45 5.05 -3.71
N ALA A 307 4.36 5.24 -2.97
CA ALA A 307 3.02 5.44 -3.53
C ALA A 307 2.99 6.69 -4.43
N SER A 308 3.48 7.84 -3.95
CA SER A 308 3.54 9.07 -4.75
C SER A 308 4.39 8.92 -6.02
N LEU A 309 5.46 8.10 -5.97
CA LEU A 309 6.27 7.82 -7.16
C LEU A 309 5.51 6.95 -8.17
N LYS A 310 4.71 5.98 -7.72
CA LYS A 310 3.86 5.15 -8.58
C LYS A 310 2.74 5.96 -9.22
N ASP A 311 2.12 6.87 -8.47
CA ASP A 311 1.10 7.79 -9.00
C ASP A 311 1.69 8.69 -10.09
N LYS A 312 2.84 9.32 -9.82
CA LYS A 312 3.56 10.12 -10.80
C LYS A 312 3.95 9.33 -12.05
N ALA A 313 4.40 8.08 -11.87
CA ALA A 313 4.74 7.19 -12.97
C ALA A 313 3.51 6.90 -13.85
N LEU A 314 2.37 6.60 -13.24
CA LEU A 314 1.12 6.39 -13.96
C LEU A 314 0.68 7.65 -14.72
N GLU A 315 0.66 8.82 -14.06
CA GLU A 315 0.32 10.10 -14.70
C GLU A 315 1.23 10.40 -15.90
N SER A 316 2.54 10.22 -15.72
CA SER A 316 3.53 10.45 -16.78
C SER A 316 3.38 9.46 -17.94
N ALA A 317 2.97 8.21 -17.66
CA ALA A 317 2.73 7.21 -18.69
C ALA A 317 1.43 7.51 -19.46
N MET A 318 0.38 7.96 -18.76
CA MET A 318 -0.89 8.39 -19.36
C MET A 318 -0.71 9.61 -20.26
N ALA A 319 0.20 10.53 -19.93
CA ALA A 319 0.51 11.67 -20.79
C ALA A 319 1.13 11.27 -22.15
N LEU A 320 1.68 10.05 -22.30
CA LEU A 320 2.22 9.55 -23.57
C LEU A 320 1.14 9.05 -24.54
N VAL A 321 -0.09 8.88 -24.05
CA VAL A 321 -1.25 8.36 -24.80
C VAL A 321 -2.41 9.36 -24.89
N SER A 322 -2.22 10.55 -24.32
CA SER A 322 -3.19 11.66 -24.38
C SER A 322 -3.04 12.48 -25.66
#